data_AF-A0A6I1HAX0-F1
#
_entry.id   AF-A0A6I1HAX0-F1
#
_cell.length_a   1.000
_cell.length_b   1.000
_cell.length_c   1.000
_cell.angle_alpha   90.00
_cell.angle_beta   90.00
_cell.angle_gamma   90.00
#
_symmetry.space_group_name_H-M   'P 1'
#
loop_
_entity.id
_entity.type
_entity.pdbx_description
1 polymer ?
#
loop_
_entity_poly.entity_id
_entity_poly.type
_entity_poly.pdbx_seq_one_letter_code
_entity_poly.pdbx_strand_id
1 'polypeptide(L)'
;DPVLQQLEDTGDGSVSVNDAFKPLSRYFDRIVYPEQLLTALPRAIAALTDPAACGPVTLSLPQDVQTMAYDYPEEFFTPRTVRFRAVPPVEQELEEAAALLKEAKQPL
;
A
#
# COMPACT_ATOMS: atom_id res chain seq x y z
N ASP A 1 25.74 14.45 6.67
CA ASP A 1 24.96 13.55 5.79
C ASP A 1 24.31 12.45 6.58
N PRO A 2 23.01 12.17 6.38
CA PRO A 2 22.38 10.99 6.93
C PRO A 2 22.83 9.76 6.14
N VAL A 3 23.92 9.18 6.64
CA VAL A 3 24.69 8.08 6.05
C VAL A 3 23.87 6.80 5.79
N LEU A 4 22.67 6.68 6.37
CA LEU A 4 21.89 5.43 6.38
C LEU A 4 21.08 5.15 5.10
N GLN A 5 20.94 6.11 4.18
CA GLN A 5 20.15 5.91 2.94
C GLN A 5 20.87 6.30 1.66
N GLN A 6 22.09 6.86 1.75
CA GLN A 6 22.88 7.21 0.59
C GLN A 6 23.56 5.94 0.07
N LEU A 7 23.16 5.51 -1.13
CA LEU A 7 23.94 4.57 -1.92
C LEU A 7 25.14 5.37 -2.45
N GLU A 8 26.36 4.88 -2.28
CA GLU A 8 27.52 5.42 -3.00
C GLU A 8 27.46 4.93 -4.45
N ASP A 9 26.53 5.48 -5.24
CA ASP A 9 26.44 5.23 -6.69
C ASP A 9 27.09 6.39 -7.45
N THR A 10 28.11 6.09 -8.24
CA THR A 10 28.82 7.07 -9.07
C THR A 10 28.13 7.37 -10.40
N GLY A 11 27.08 6.61 -10.77
CA GLY A 11 26.41 6.70 -12.07
C GLY A 11 25.10 7.49 -12.08
N ASP A 12 24.31 7.42 -11.00
CA ASP A 12 23.00 8.08 -10.90
C ASP A 12 22.69 8.51 -9.45
N GLY A 13 22.76 9.81 -9.18
CA GLY A 13 22.47 10.39 -7.86
C GLY A 13 21.00 10.37 -7.46
N SER A 14 20.09 9.89 -8.31
CA SER A 14 18.65 9.77 -8.02
C SER A 14 18.24 8.42 -7.46
N VAL A 15 19.14 7.43 -7.51
CA VAL A 15 18.94 6.08 -6.99
C VAL A 15 19.03 6.10 -5.46
N SER A 16 18.13 5.39 -4.81
CA SER A 16 18.15 5.21 -3.36
C SER A 16 18.06 3.73 -3.02
N VAL A 17 18.62 3.34 -1.87
CA VAL A 17 18.44 1.99 -1.28
C VAL A 17 16.95 1.61 -1.23
N ASN A 18 16.07 2.59 -1.03
CA ASN A 18 14.63 2.39 -0.99
C ASN A 18 14.05 1.81 -2.30
N ASP A 19 14.73 1.96 -3.44
CA ASP A 19 14.29 1.40 -4.72
C ASP A 19 14.25 -0.13 -4.73
N ALA A 20 15.00 -0.78 -3.85
CA ALA A 20 14.94 -2.23 -3.65
C ALA A 20 13.55 -2.73 -3.20
N PHE A 21 12.72 -1.86 -2.62
CA PHE A 21 11.37 -2.21 -2.18
C PHE A 21 10.32 -2.08 -3.29
N LYS A 22 10.61 -1.40 -4.40
CA LYS A 22 9.67 -1.26 -5.53
C LYS A 22 9.10 -2.60 -6.03
N PRO A 23 9.92 -3.63 -6.35
CA PRO A 23 9.39 -4.91 -6.82
C PRO A 23 8.69 -5.74 -5.73
N LEU A 24 8.88 -5.38 -4.45
CA LEU A 24 8.30 -6.09 -3.30
C LEU A 24 7.01 -5.44 -2.80
N SER A 25 6.70 -4.24 -3.30
CA SER A 25 5.56 -3.46 -2.86
C SER A 25 4.44 -3.52 -3.89
N ARG A 26 3.21 -3.70 -3.40
CA ARG A 26 2.02 -3.48 -4.22
C ARG A 26 1.83 -2.01 -4.57
N TYR A 27 2.14 -1.13 -3.61
CA TYR A 27 2.20 0.30 -3.80
C TYR A 27 3.52 0.83 -3.26
N PHE A 28 4.30 1.47 -4.13
CA PHE A 28 5.51 2.18 -3.75
C PHE A 28 5.35 3.65 -4.13
N ASP A 29 5.70 4.54 -3.22
CA ASP A 29 5.80 5.96 -3.52
C ASP A 29 7.00 6.59 -2.82
N ARG A 30 7.65 7.55 -3.48
CA ARG A 30 8.71 8.38 -2.90
C ARG A 30 8.15 9.78 -2.77
N ILE A 31 8.04 10.24 -1.53
CA ILE A 31 7.51 11.57 -1.23
C ILE A 31 8.58 12.60 -1.54
N VAL A 32 8.40 13.35 -2.62
CA VAL A 32 9.35 14.41 -3.04
C VAL A 32 8.89 15.79 -2.58
N TYR A 33 7.59 15.94 -2.35
CA TYR A 33 6.97 17.14 -1.81
C TYR A 33 6.02 16.77 -0.67
N PRO A 34 5.93 17.56 0.41
CA PRO A 34 5.12 17.21 1.57
C PRO A 34 3.63 17.02 1.23
N GLU A 35 3.06 17.85 0.36
CA GLU A 35 1.65 17.78 -0.05
C GLU A 35 1.28 16.45 -0.73
N GLN A 36 2.26 15.73 -1.28
CA GLN A 36 2.05 14.43 -1.92
C GLN A 36 1.41 13.43 -0.95
N LEU A 37 1.67 13.56 0.36
CA LEU A 37 1.05 12.72 1.39
C LEU A 37 -0.47 12.74 1.36
N LEU A 38 -1.10 13.86 0.97
CA LEU A 38 -2.56 13.97 0.84
C LEU A 38 -3.14 12.99 -0.18
N THR A 39 -2.33 12.55 -1.14
CA THR A 39 -2.74 11.57 -2.17
C THR A 39 -2.12 10.19 -1.94
N ALA A 40 -0.87 10.13 -1.49
CA ALA A 40 -0.13 8.89 -1.29
C ALA A 40 -0.70 8.04 -0.14
N LEU A 41 -1.08 8.66 0.98
CA LEU A 41 -1.64 7.92 2.13
C LEU A 41 -3.00 7.28 1.81
N PRO A 42 -3.98 7.98 1.20
CA PRO A 42 -5.22 7.33 0.78
C PRO A 42 -5.00 6.16 -0.19
N ARG A 43 -4.06 6.29 -1.15
CA ARG A 43 -3.71 5.21 -2.08
C ARG A 43 -3.04 4.04 -1.37
N ALA A 44 -2.14 4.31 -0.43
CA ALA A 44 -1.51 3.30 0.42
C ALA A 44 -2.56 2.50 1.19
N ILE A 45 -3.50 3.17 1.86
CA ILE A 45 -4.59 2.51 2.59
C ILE A 45 -5.48 1.70 1.65
N ALA A 46 -5.81 2.23 0.46
CA ALA A 46 -6.57 1.48 -0.54
C ALA A 46 -5.84 0.20 -0.97
N ALA A 47 -4.53 0.27 -1.25
CA ALA A 47 -3.73 -0.90 -1.59
C ALA A 47 -3.64 -1.92 -0.42
N LEU A 48 -3.63 -1.46 0.83
CA LEU A 48 -3.64 -2.33 2.01
C LEU A 48 -5.00 -3.02 2.24
N THR A 49 -6.10 -2.42 1.78
CA THR A 49 -7.46 -2.86 2.11
C THR A 49 -8.27 -3.41 0.94
N ASP A 50 -7.69 -3.44 -0.26
CA ASP A 50 -8.31 -4.05 -1.43
C ASP A 50 -8.28 -5.58 -1.34
N PRO A 51 -9.42 -6.29 -1.41
CA PRO A 51 -9.47 -7.74 -1.22
C PRO A 51 -8.78 -8.54 -2.35
N ALA A 52 -8.65 -7.97 -3.56
CA ALA A 52 -8.07 -8.64 -4.71
C ALA A 52 -6.60 -8.28 -4.93
N ALA A 53 -6.24 -7.06 -4.54
CA ALA A 53 -4.94 -6.48 -4.80
C ALA A 53 -4.15 -6.21 -3.52
N CYS A 54 -4.60 -6.66 -2.33
CA CYS A 54 -3.89 -6.40 -1.08
C CYS A 54 -2.42 -6.83 -1.14
N GLY A 55 -1.54 -6.00 -0.59
CA GLY A 55 -0.14 -6.35 -0.49
C GLY A 55 0.68 -5.29 0.25
N PRO A 56 2.00 -5.50 0.35
CA PRO A 56 2.89 -4.59 1.06
C PRO A 56 2.87 -3.19 0.43
N VAL A 57 2.98 -2.17 1.28
CA VAL A 57 3.07 -0.78 0.84
C VAL A 57 4.33 -0.14 1.41
N THR A 58 5.07 0.57 0.56
CA THR A 58 6.27 1.32 0.94
C THR A 58 6.08 2.79 0.60
N LEU A 59 6.13 3.64 1.62
CA LEU A 59 6.23 5.10 1.45
C LEU A 59 7.65 5.53 1.87
N SER A 60 8.47 5.92 0.91
CA SER A 60 9.80 6.46 1.18
C SER A 60 9.66 7.94 1.55
N LEU A 61 10.18 8.31 2.73
CA LEU A 61 10.19 9.66 3.27
C LEU A 61 11.63 10.19 3.33
N PRO A 62 12.13 10.85 2.26
CA PRO A 62 13.44 11.51 2.27
C PRO A 62 13.55 12.53 3.42
N GLN A 63 14.72 12.60 4.05
CA GLN A 63 14.92 13.44 5.24
C GLN A 63 14.80 14.94 4.95
N ASP A 64 15.27 15.38 3.79
CA ASP A 64 15.12 16.76 3.31
C ASP A 64 13.64 17.14 3.20
N VAL A 65 12.80 16.25 2.66
CA VAL A 65 11.35 16.44 2.58
C VAL A 65 10.70 16.44 3.96
N GLN A 66 11.16 15.62 4.91
CA GLN A 66 10.64 15.60 6.28
C GLN A 66 10.84 16.94 7.04
N THR A 67 11.78 17.78 6.60
CA THR A 67 12.00 19.12 7.19
C THR A 67 11.13 20.21 6.55
N MET A 68 10.41 19.90 5.48
CA MET A 68 9.51 20.84 4.82
C MET A 68 8.19 20.97 5.59
N ALA A 69 7.73 22.21 5.76
CA ALA A 69 6.42 22.50 6.34
C ALA A 69 5.34 22.52 5.24
N TYR A 70 4.16 22.02 5.56
CA TYR A 70 2.99 22.11 4.71
C TYR A 70 1.71 22.23 5.55
N ASP A 71 0.79 23.09 5.10
CA ASP A 71 -0.48 23.36 5.77
C ASP A 71 -1.49 22.25 5.45
N TYR A 72 -1.34 21.10 6.09
CA TYR A 72 -2.28 20.00 5.96
C TYR A 72 -3.65 20.38 6.57
N PRO A 73 -4.77 19.96 5.94
CA PRO A 73 -6.08 20.05 6.57
C PRO A 73 -6.07 19.25 7.88
N GLU A 74 -6.51 19.84 9.00
CA GLU A 74 -6.54 19.17 10.30
C GLU A 74 -7.33 17.85 10.26
N GLU A 75 -8.41 17.82 9.48
CA GLU A 75 -9.27 16.65 9.28
C GLU A 75 -8.57 15.45 8.60
N PHE A 76 -7.39 15.67 8.02
CA PHE A 76 -6.55 14.63 7.43
C PHE A 76 -5.96 13.70 8.49
N PHE A 77 -5.70 14.21 9.69
CA PHE A 77 -5.13 13.45 10.81
C PHE A 77 -6.20 12.85 11.73
N THR A 78 -7.46 13.21 11.53
CA THR A 78 -8.57 12.61 12.28
C THR A 78 -8.69 11.12 11.94
N PRO A 79 -8.65 10.22 12.93
CA PRO A 79 -8.82 8.79 12.69
C PRO A 79 -10.15 8.48 11.98
N ARG A 80 -10.11 7.61 10.98
CA ARG A 80 -11.29 7.16 10.23
C ARG A 80 -11.40 5.65 10.24
N THR A 81 -12.62 5.14 10.34
CA THR A 81 -12.89 3.71 10.18
C THR A 81 -12.73 3.31 8.72
N VAL A 82 -11.76 2.45 8.43
CA VAL A 82 -11.59 1.87 7.09
C VAL A 82 -12.59 0.73 6.91
N ARG A 83 -13.42 0.81 5.88
CA ARG A 83 -14.37 -0.25 5.52
C ARG A 83 -13.79 -1.07 4.38
N PHE A 84 -13.51 -2.33 4.66
CA PHE A 84 -13.10 -3.30 3.65
C PHE A 84 -14.28 -3.54 2.71
N ARG A 85 -14.06 -3.31 1.42
CA ARG A 85 -15.05 -3.66 0.41
C ARG A 85 -14.92 -5.16 0.16
N ALA A 86 -16.02 -5.88 0.22
CA ALA A 86 -16.09 -7.28 -0.18
C ALA A 86 -17.24 -7.41 -1.18
N VAL A 87 -16.97 -8.03 -2.32
CA VAL A 87 -18.02 -8.40 -3.28
C VAL A 87 -18.65 -9.69 -2.75
N PRO A 88 -19.97 -9.74 -2.54
CA PRO A 88 -20.63 -10.98 -2.15
C PRO A 88 -20.46 -12.04 -3.26
N PRO A 89 -20.36 -13.33 -2.91
CA PRO A 89 -20.34 -14.39 -3.91
C PRO A 89 -21.66 -14.42 -4.69
N VAL A 90 -21.62 -14.99 -5.89
CA VAL A 90 -22.84 -15.26 -6.66
C VAL A 90 -23.59 -16.41 -5.98
N GLU A 91 -24.88 -16.23 -5.71
CA GLU A 91 -25.69 -17.21 -4.95
C GLU A 91 -25.66 -18.61 -5.58
N GLN A 92 -25.75 -18.69 -6.91
CA GLN A 92 -25.71 -19.96 -7.64
C GLN A 92 -24.38 -20.69 -7.48
N GLU A 93 -23.25 -19.97 -7.54
CA GLU A 93 -21.91 -20.56 -7.32
C GLU A 93 -21.79 -21.10 -5.88
N LEU A 94 -22.41 -20.42 -4.92
CA LEU A 94 -22.42 -20.84 -3.52
C LEU A 94 -23.24 -22.13 -3.32
N GLU A 95 -24.43 -22.22 -3.94
CA GLU A 95 -25.28 -23.41 -3.89
C GLU A 95 -24.60 -24.62 -4.54
N GLU A 96 -23.98 -24.44 -5.71
CA GLU A 96 -23.25 -25.48 -6.43
C GLU A 96 -22.05 -26.00 -5.63
N ALA A 97 -21.24 -25.10 -5.07
CA ALA A 97 -20.12 -25.46 -4.21
C ALA A 97 -20.60 -26.23 -2.96
N ALA A 98 -21.70 -25.81 -2.33
CA ALA A 98 -22.26 -26.48 -1.17
C ALA A 98 -22.78 -27.90 -1.50
N ALA A 99 -23.40 -28.10 -2.66
CA ALA A 99 -23.85 -29.41 -3.11
C ALA A 99 -22.66 -30.36 -3.35
N LEU A 100 -21.63 -29.87 -4.04
CA LEU A 100 -20.42 -30.65 -4.32
C LEU A 100 -19.69 -31.09 -3.04
N LEU A 101 -19.60 -30.20 -2.06
CA LEU A 101 -19.00 -30.51 -0.75
C LEU A 101 -19.81 -31.54 0.05
N LYS A 102 -21.15 -31.57 -0.08
CA LYS A 102 -22.01 -32.56 0.60
C LYS A 102 -21.81 -33.98 0.09
N GLU A 103 -21.55 -34.14 -1.21
CA GLU A 103 -21.39 -35.46 -1.83
C GLU A 103 -19.94 -35.97 -1.82
N ALA A 104 -18.98 -35.09 -1.50
CA ALA A 104 -17.57 -35.43 -1.45
C ALA A 104 -17.27 -36.47 -0.36
N LYS A 105 -16.70 -37.61 -0.75
CA LYS A 105 -16.30 -38.68 0.19
C LYS A 105 -15.05 -38.34 1.00
N GLN A 106 -14.20 -37.44 0.48
CA GLN A 106 -12.96 -37.01 1.14
C GLN A 106 -12.55 -35.62 0.61
N PRO A 107 -13.21 -34.54 1.04
CA PRO A 107 -12.86 -33.17 0.62
C PRO A 107 -11.59 -32.69 1.34
N LEU A 108 -10.56 -32.28 0.56
CA LEU A 108 -9.40 -31.43 0.93
C LEU A 108 -8.46 -31.24 -0.28
#